data_AF-A0A5C6M972-F1
#
_entry.id   AF-A0A5C6M972-F1
#
_cell.length_a   1.000
_cell.length_b   1.000
_cell.length_c   1.000
_cell.angle_alpha   90.00
_cell.angle_beta   90.00
_cell.angle_gamma   90.00
#
_symmetry.space_group_name_H-M   'P 1'
#
loop_
_entity.id
_entity.type
_entity.pdbx_description
1 polymer ?
#
loop_
_entity_poly.entity_id
_entity_poly.type
_entity_poly.pdbx_seq_one_letter_code
_entity_poly.pdbx_strand_id
1 'polypeptide(L)'
;MIRRIRHKLVSILLVAIGYLVMWLIPVVTSVLSLSSIIVGMLSVFMSPLVGLRQGLRIGLMQLGLGVTMLGVGFLMAPVAWYSVRYLIRFVAGLTHLVGRILKRRLKEIV
;
A
#
# COMPACT_ATOMS: atom_id res chain seq x y z
N MET A 1 -40.33 -0.51 -9.76
CA MET A 1 -39.11 -0.70 -10.60
C MET A 1 -37.89 0.09 -10.09
N ILE A 2 -38.05 1.38 -9.76
CA ILE A 2 -36.96 2.29 -9.33
C ILE A 2 -36.21 1.84 -8.05
N ARG A 3 -36.90 1.27 -7.04
CA ARG A 3 -36.22 0.74 -5.82
C ARG A 3 -35.25 -0.40 -6.12
N ARG A 4 -35.59 -1.30 -7.04
CA ARG A 4 -34.77 -2.49 -7.39
C ARG A 4 -33.46 -2.10 -8.08
N ILE A 5 -33.49 -1.03 -8.89
CA ILE A 5 -32.31 -0.47 -9.56
C ILE A 5 -31.40 0.20 -8.52
N ARG A 6 -31.99 0.91 -7.55
CA ARG A 6 -31.26 1.57 -6.45
C ARG A 6 -30.47 0.56 -5.60
N HIS A 7 -31.09 -0.56 -5.23
CA HIS A 7 -30.40 -1.61 -4.46
C HIS A 7 -29.22 -2.23 -5.23
N LYS A 8 -29.37 -2.47 -6.54
CA LYS A 8 -28.27 -3.00 -7.37
C LYS A 8 -27.09 -2.02 -7.47
N LEU A 9 -27.36 -0.72 -7.62
CA LEU A 9 -26.34 0.32 -7.64
C LEU A 9 -25.59 0.40 -6.30
N VAL A 10 -26.30 0.33 -5.17
CA VAL A 10 -25.69 0.34 -3.84
C VAL A 10 -24.77 -0.87 -3.65
N SER A 11 -25.17 -2.06 -4.09
CA SER A 11 -24.32 -3.25 -4.02
C SER A 11 -23.05 -3.13 -4.86
N ILE A 12 -23.15 -2.60 -6.09
CA ILE A 12 -21.98 -2.39 -6.97
C ILE A 12 -21.03 -1.36 -6.33
N LEU A 13 -21.58 -0.29 -5.79
CA LEU A 13 -20.80 0.76 -5.13
C LEU A 13 -20.07 0.23 -3.90
N LEU A 14 -20.71 -0.60 -3.08
CA LEU A 14 -20.09 -1.25 -1.92
C LEU A 14 -18.91 -2.15 -2.31
N VAL A 15 -19.05 -2.92 -3.39
CA VAL A 15 -17.97 -3.77 -3.91
C VAL A 15 -16.81 -2.91 -4.42
N ALA A 16 -17.10 -1.83 -5.14
CA ALA A 16 -16.08 -0.91 -5.63
C ALA A 16 -15.32 -0.22 -4.47
N ILE A 17 -16.03 0.22 -3.43
CA ILE A 17 -15.43 0.79 -2.22
C ILE A 17 -14.56 -0.24 -1.50
N GLY A 18 -15.04 -1.48 -1.33
CA GLY A 18 -14.24 -2.56 -0.73
C GLY A 18 -12.94 -2.81 -1.50
N TYR A 19 -12.99 -2.74 -2.83
CA TYR A 19 -11.80 -2.84 -3.67
C TYR A 19 -10.83 -1.68 -3.45
N LEU A 20 -11.35 -0.46 -3.38
CA LEU A 20 -10.56 0.75 -3.13
C LEU A 20 -9.87 0.69 -1.75
N VAL A 21 -10.59 0.24 -0.72
CA VAL A 21 -10.05 0.04 0.64
C VAL A 21 -8.97 -1.05 0.68
N MET A 22 -9.14 -2.15 -0.06
CA MET A 22 -8.09 -3.18 -0.15
C MET A 22 -6.81 -2.65 -0.81
N TRP A 23 -6.91 -1.72 -1.76
CA TRP A 23 -5.77 -1.08 -2.41
C TRP A 23 -5.05 -0.05 -1.52
N LEU A 24 -5.75 0.55 -0.55
CA LEU A 24 -5.17 1.53 0.37
C LEU A 24 -4.04 0.94 1.22
N ILE A 25 -4.16 -0.33 1.63
CA ILE A 25 -3.16 -0.99 2.49
C ILE A 25 -1.77 -1.01 1.83
N PRO A 26 -1.57 -1.64 0.65
CA PRO A 26 -0.25 -1.69 0.01
C PRO A 26 0.25 -0.30 -0.37
N VAL A 27 -0.63 0.62 -0.76
CA VAL A 27 -0.25 2.00 -1.11
C VAL A 27 0.31 2.72 0.11
N VAL A 28 -0.42 2.74 1.22
CA VAL A 28 0.01 3.42 2.45
C VAL A 28 1.31 2.81 2.99
N THR A 29 1.42 1.48 3.04
CA THR A 29 2.65 0.83 3.50
C THR A 29 3.85 1.11 2.60
N SER A 30 3.64 1.20 1.27
CA SER A 30 4.71 1.53 0.32
C SER A 30 5.17 2.97 0.47
N VAL A 31 4.21 3.91 0.61
CA VAL A 31 4.52 5.33 0.84
C VAL A 31 5.27 5.50 2.16
N LEU A 32 4.78 4.91 3.25
CA LEU A 32 5.46 4.96 4.54
C LEU A 32 6.88 4.39 4.48
N SER A 33 7.05 3.26 3.78
CA SER A 33 8.37 2.65 3.60
C SER A 33 9.31 3.60 2.85
N LEU A 34 8.90 4.10 1.69
CA LEU A 34 9.71 5.00 0.85
C LEU A 34 10.02 6.31 1.57
N SER A 35 9.03 6.96 2.17
CA SER A 35 9.21 8.21 2.91
C SER A 35 10.17 8.02 4.08
N SER A 36 10.06 6.92 4.83
CA SER A 36 10.96 6.64 5.96
C SER A 36 12.39 6.37 5.50
N ILE A 37 12.58 5.71 4.35
CA ILE A 37 13.92 5.48 3.78
C ILE A 37 14.54 6.80 3.32
N ILE A 38 13.80 7.62 2.58
CA ILE A 38 14.31 8.89 2.04
C ILE A 38 14.67 9.86 3.16
N VAL A 39 13.73 10.09 4.10
CA VAL A 39 13.97 10.99 5.24
C VAL A 39 15.06 10.43 6.14
N GLY A 40 15.08 9.12 6.35
CA GLY A 40 16.12 8.44 7.13
C GLY A 40 17.51 8.64 6.54
N MET A 41 17.68 8.44 5.23
CA MET A 41 18.94 8.71 4.52
C MET A 41 19.35 10.18 4.65
N LEU A 42 18.45 11.10 4.35
CA LEU A 42 18.74 12.54 4.44
C LEU A 42 19.18 12.94 5.86
N SER A 43 18.51 12.44 6.89
CA SER A 43 18.88 12.69 8.28
C SER A 43 20.29 12.19 8.60
N VAL A 44 20.65 10.97 8.17
CA VAL A 44 21.99 10.40 8.38
C VAL A 44 23.07 11.19 7.63
N PHE A 45 22.82 11.59 6.38
CA PHE A 45 23.80 12.36 5.61
C PHE A 45 23.97 13.80 6.10
N MET A 46 22.89 14.42 6.60
CA MET A 46 22.92 15.79 7.12
C MET A 46 23.38 15.87 8.58
N SER A 47 23.42 14.75 9.32
CA SER A 47 23.75 14.78 10.76
C SER A 47 25.14 15.33 11.08
N PRO A 48 26.21 15.12 10.28
CA PRO A 48 27.51 15.73 10.55
C PRO A 48 27.47 17.25 10.39
N LEU A 49 26.80 17.74 9.35
CA LEU A 49 26.64 19.17 9.10
C LEU A 49 25.83 19.86 10.21
N VAL A 50 24.78 19.20 10.68
CA VAL A 50 23.96 19.68 11.79
C VAL A 50 24.72 19.63 13.12
N GLY A 51 25.52 18.59 13.34
CA GLY A 51 26.43 18.52 14.49
C GLY A 51 27.42 19.68 14.54
N LEU A 52 27.96 20.09 13.39
CA LEU A 52 28.90 21.22 13.29
C LEU A 52 28.23 22.58 13.49
N ARG A 53 26.98 22.77 13.05
CA ARG A 53 26.28 24.08 13.10
C ARG A 53 25.44 24.30 14.35
N GLN A 54 24.82 23.25 14.87
CA GLN A 54 23.83 23.32 15.95
C GLN A 54 24.30 22.61 17.22
N GLY A 55 25.45 21.94 17.16
CA GLY A 55 26.07 21.25 18.27
C GLY A 55 25.91 19.73 18.19
N LEU A 56 26.90 19.03 18.77
CA LEU A 56 27.06 17.58 18.66
C LEU A 56 25.82 16.81 19.12
N ARG A 57 25.15 17.25 20.18
CA ARG A 57 23.94 16.59 20.73
C ARG A 57 22.80 16.54 19.72
N ILE A 58 22.58 17.63 18.97
CA ILE A 58 21.50 17.72 17.97
C ILE A 58 21.85 16.86 16.75
N GLY A 59 23.11 16.89 16.31
CA GLY A 59 23.61 16.02 15.24
C GLY A 59 23.43 14.53 15.58
N LEU A 60 23.73 14.11 16.81
CA LEU A 60 23.54 12.73 17.26
C LEU A 60 22.07 12.32 17.33
N MET A 61 21.17 13.20 17.81
CA MET A 61 19.73 12.94 17.79
C MET A 61 19.20 12.76 16.36
N GLN A 62 19.64 13.60 15.43
CA GLN A 62 19.26 13.49 14.02
C GLN A 62 19.78 12.19 13.40
N LEU A 63 21.01 11.78 13.71
CA LEU A 63 21.56 10.50 13.26
C LEU A 63 20.72 9.33 13.81
N GLY A 64 20.39 9.34 15.10
CA GLY A 64 19.55 8.31 15.74
C GLY A 64 18.15 8.22 15.12
N LEU A 65 17.50 9.38 14.88
CA LEU A 65 16.23 9.45 14.17
C LEU A 65 16.36 8.90 12.74
N GLY A 66 17.43 9.27 12.03
CA GLY A 66 17.70 8.80 10.67
C GLY A 66 17.82 7.28 10.58
N VAL A 67 18.61 6.68 11.47
CA VAL A 67 18.77 5.21 11.56
C VAL A 67 17.45 4.52 11.89
N THR A 68 16.67 5.09 12.82
CA THR A 68 15.37 4.52 13.21
C THR A 68 14.37 4.57 12.06
N MET A 69 14.30 5.69 11.33
CA MET A 69 13.43 5.81 10.15
C MET A 69 13.86 4.87 9.02
N LEU A 70 15.16 4.68 8.79
CA LEU A 70 15.65 3.66 7.87
C LEU A 70 15.18 2.26 8.29
N GLY A 71 15.32 1.92 9.58
CA GLY A 71 14.84 0.66 10.14
C GLY A 71 13.34 0.44 9.90
N VAL A 72 12.50 1.43 10.20
CA VAL A 72 11.06 1.38 9.93
C VAL A 72 10.78 1.19 8.44
N GLY A 73 11.49 1.93 7.59
CA GLY A 73 11.37 1.85 6.15
C GLY A 73 11.67 0.44 5.61
N PHE A 74 12.79 -0.16 6.04
CA PHE A 74 13.18 -1.52 5.69
C PHE A 74 12.25 -2.59 6.24
N LEU A 75 11.65 -2.40 7.42
CA LEU A 75 10.65 -3.33 7.97
C LEU A 75 9.31 -3.25 7.22
N MET A 76 8.93 -2.05 6.76
CA MET A 76 7.69 -1.84 6.00
C MET A 76 7.78 -2.28 4.54
N ALA A 77 8.98 -2.28 3.94
CA ALA A 77 9.21 -2.72 2.57
C ALA A 77 8.72 -4.16 2.27
N PRO A 78 9.09 -5.20 3.05
CA PRO A 78 8.60 -6.55 2.82
C PRO A 78 7.09 -6.66 3.10
N VAL A 79 6.55 -5.93 4.07
CA VAL A 79 5.11 -5.90 4.34
C VAL A 79 4.36 -5.38 3.12
N ALA A 80 4.79 -4.24 2.56
CA ALA A 80 4.22 -3.68 1.34
C ALA A 80 4.30 -4.68 0.17
N TRP A 81 5.46 -5.34 -0.01
CA TRP A 81 5.65 -6.36 -1.03
C TRP A 81 4.68 -7.55 -0.89
N TYR A 82 4.53 -8.07 0.33
CA TYR A 82 3.58 -9.16 0.61
C TYR A 82 2.13 -8.73 0.36
N SER A 83 1.75 -7.53 0.78
CA SER A 83 0.40 -6.98 0.55
C SER A 83 0.09 -6.85 -0.94
N VAL A 84 1.02 -6.33 -1.75
CA VAL A 84 0.86 -6.23 -3.21
C VAL A 84 0.71 -7.62 -3.84
N ARG A 85 1.56 -8.59 -3.48
CA ARG A 85 1.46 -9.96 -4.01
C ARG A 85 0.14 -10.62 -3.65
N TYR A 86 -0.34 -10.43 -2.42
CA TYR A 86 -1.63 -10.97 -1.99
C TYR A 86 -2.77 -10.37 -2.83
N LEU A 87 -2.76 -9.05 -3.02
CA LEU A 87 -3.75 -8.35 -3.83
C LEU A 87 -3.76 -8.84 -5.28
N ILE A 88 -2.59 -8.97 -5.92
CA ILE A 88 -2.48 -9.47 -7.30
C ILE A 88 -3.05 -10.89 -7.41
N ARG A 89 -2.73 -11.78 -6.46
CA ARG A 89 -3.27 -13.15 -6.44
C ARG A 89 -4.78 -13.16 -6.29
N PHE A 90 -5.32 -12.30 -5.42
CA PHE A 90 -6.75 -12.15 -5.22
C PHE A 90 -7.44 -11.67 -6.51
N VAL A 91 -6.91 -10.62 -7.15
CA VAL A 91 -7.42 -10.10 -8.43
C VAL A 91 -7.40 -11.18 -9.51
N ALA A 92 -6.27 -11.88 -9.67
CA ALA A 92 -6.13 -12.94 -10.66
C ALA A 92 -7.13 -14.10 -10.42
N GLY A 93 -7.31 -14.50 -9.15
CA GLY A 93 -8.30 -15.50 -8.76
C GLY A 93 -9.73 -15.08 -9.09
N LEU A 94 -10.06 -13.80 -8.84
CA LEU A 94 -11.36 -13.24 -9.18
C LEU A 94 -11.59 -13.25 -10.70
N THR A 95 -10.60 -12.82 -11.49
CA THR A 95 -10.66 -12.82 -12.96
C THR A 95 -10.87 -14.22 -13.53
N HIS A 96 -10.16 -15.22 -13.01
CA HIS A 96 -10.36 -16.62 -13.40
C HIS A 96 -11.76 -17.13 -13.06
N LEU A 97 -12.28 -16.78 -11.87
CA LEU A 97 -13.62 -17.19 -11.44
C LEU A 97 -14.71 -16.57 -12.31
N VAL A 98 -14.61 -15.26 -12.59
CA VAL A 98 -15.53 -14.55 -13.49
C VAL A 98 -15.45 -15.13 -14.90
N GLY A 99 -14.25 -15.34 -15.44
CA GLY A 99 -14.07 -15.95 -16.77
C GLY A 99 -14.65 -17.36 -16.86
N ARG A 100 -14.53 -18.16 -15.79
CA ARG A 100 -15.12 -19.52 -15.73
C ARG A 100 -16.64 -19.46 -15.70
N ILE A 101 -17.24 -18.53 -14.95
CA ILE A 101 -18.68 -18.32 -14.92
C ILE A 101 -19.17 -17.87 -16.30
N LEU A 102 -18.47 -16.93 -16.94
CA LEU A 102 -18.83 -16.43 -18.27
C LEU A 102 -18.78 -17.54 -19.32
N LYS A 103 -17.74 -18.39 -19.32
CA LYS A 103 -17.64 -19.54 -20.21
C LYS A 103 -18.77 -20.55 -20.00
N ARG A 104 -19.15 -20.83 -18.75
CA ARG A 104 -20.28 -21.74 -18.46
C ARG A 104 -21.59 -21.18 -18.99
N ARG A 105 -21.84 -19.88 -18.76
CA ARG A 105 -23.03 -19.18 -19.28
C ARG A 105 -23.07 -19.16 -20.80
N LEU A 106 -21.93 -18.94 -21.47
CA LEU A 106 -21.88 -18.95 -22.93
C LEU A 106 -22.23 -20.33 -23.51
N LYS A 107 -21.79 -21.41 -22.85
CA LYS A 107 -22.09 -22.79 -23.23
C LYS A 107 -23.53 -23.22 -22.94
N GLU A 108 -24.24 -22.51 -22.06
CA GLU A 108 -25.68 -22.72 -21.84
C GLU A 108 -26.54 -22.04 -22.92
N ILE A 109 -25.96 -21.08 -23.66
CA ILE A 109 -26.66 -20.27 -24.68
C ILE A 109 -26.40 -20.80 -26.11
N VAL A 110 -25.22 -21.41 -26.35
CA VAL A 110 -24.82 -22.07 -27.61
C VAL A 110 -25.14 -23.55 -27.54
#